data_AF-A0A1H1ZU07-F1
#
_entry.id   AF-A0A1H1ZU07-F1
#
_cell.length_a   1.000
_cell.length_b   1.000
_cell.length_c   1.000
_cell.angle_alpha   90.00
_cell.angle_beta   90.00
_cell.angle_gamma   90.00
#
_symmetry.space_group_name_H-M   'P 1'
#
loop_
_entity.id
_entity.type
_entity.pdbx_description
1 polymer ?
#
loop_
_entity_poly.entity_id
_entity_poly.type
_entity_poly.pdbx_seq_one_letter_code
_entity_poly.pdbx_strand_id
1 'polypeptide(L)'
;MAFVGQLAVSMLGGGLLLLAVIVIARSVRVGALGRWGFGLVVAGLIAHLVGTVLGAVGAGLASVAHSVVGVVSGPVWMLAHLGYIGTTLVGIAAWRAGSVPRPVAVALITCAPVVLVGVPAGLALASAAGTVVSDSVAWVATELQFGLVWLLVGVVRSRPTVGSPAEVPVG
;
A
#
# COMPACT_ATOMS: atom_id res chain seq x y z
N MET A 1 23.17 10.80 -2.07
CA MET A 1 22.76 10.29 -0.75
C MET A 1 21.23 10.16 -0.59
N ALA A 2 20.41 11.06 -1.12
CA ALA A 2 18.94 10.97 -1.03
C ALA A 2 18.33 9.68 -1.64
N PHE A 3 18.91 9.17 -2.72
CA PHE A 3 18.42 7.99 -3.44
C PHE A 3 18.49 6.69 -2.61
N VAL A 4 19.58 6.47 -1.88
CA VAL A 4 19.76 5.26 -1.03
C VAL A 4 18.78 5.28 0.15
N GLY A 5 18.51 6.48 0.70
CA GLY A 5 17.51 6.65 1.75
C GLY A 5 16.08 6.35 1.25
N GLN A 6 15.70 6.85 0.08
CA GLN A 6 14.40 6.53 -0.52
C GLN A 6 14.25 5.05 -0.84
N LEU A 7 15.30 4.42 -1.38
CA LEU A 7 15.29 2.98 -1.68
C LEU A 7 15.12 2.14 -0.40
N ALA A 8 15.86 2.47 0.65
CA ALA A 8 15.78 1.77 1.93
C ALA A 8 14.41 1.93 2.57
N VAL A 9 13.83 3.14 2.52
CA VAL A 9 12.48 3.43 3.04
C VAL A 9 11.41 2.68 2.26
N SER A 10 11.48 2.64 0.93
CA SER A 10 10.52 1.89 0.10
C SER A 10 10.64 0.37 0.31
N MET A 11 11.86 -0.16 0.44
CA MET A 11 12.10 -1.59 0.69
C MET A 11 11.65 -2.01 2.09
N LEU A 12 12.00 -1.26 3.14
CA LEU A 12 11.54 -1.52 4.51
C LEU A 12 10.04 -1.33 4.64
N GLY A 13 9.51 -0.21 4.11
CA GLY A 13 8.08 0.11 4.13
C GLY A 13 7.27 -0.96 3.42
N GLY A 14 7.65 -1.32 2.19
CA GLY A 14 7.02 -2.39 1.42
C GLY A 14 7.13 -3.76 2.09
N GLY A 15 8.28 -4.10 2.66
CA GLY A 15 8.49 -5.36 3.39
C GLY A 15 7.64 -5.49 4.65
N LEU A 16 7.58 -4.43 5.47
CA LEU A 16 6.71 -4.38 6.65
C LEU A 16 5.23 -4.44 6.24
N LEU A 17 4.87 -3.81 5.11
CA LEU A 17 3.54 -3.92 4.54
C LEU A 17 3.18 -5.35 4.17
N LEU A 18 4.08 -6.04 3.46
CA LEU A 18 3.86 -7.41 3.03
C LEU A 18 3.60 -8.32 4.23
N LEU A 19 4.41 -8.14 5.27
CA LEU A 19 4.24 -8.85 6.54
C LEU A 19 2.87 -8.59 7.15
N ALA A 20 2.45 -7.32 7.24
CA ALA A 20 1.12 -6.97 7.76
C ALA A 20 0.01 -7.63 6.92
N VAL A 21 0.08 -7.53 5.59
CA VAL A 21 -0.87 -8.15 4.64
C VAL A 21 -0.95 -9.66 4.85
N ILE A 22 0.18 -10.37 4.93
CA ILE A 22 0.23 -11.82 5.11
C ILE A 22 -0.37 -12.24 6.46
N VAL A 23 -0.02 -11.53 7.54
CA VAL A 23 -0.55 -11.81 8.89
C VAL A 23 -2.07 -11.66 8.91
N ILE A 24 -2.61 -10.64 8.24
CA ILE A 24 -4.06 -10.41 8.18
C ILE A 24 -4.73 -11.43 7.26
N ALA A 25 -4.17 -11.76 6.10
CA ALA A 25 -4.72 -12.77 5.19
C ALA A 25 -4.92 -14.13 5.88
N ARG A 26 -4.04 -14.48 6.82
CA ARG A 26 -4.11 -15.73 7.59
C ARG A 26 -5.13 -15.69 8.74
N SER A 27 -5.47 -14.50 9.24
CA SER A 27 -6.29 -14.32 10.44
C SER A 27 -7.74 -13.90 10.14
N VAL A 28 -8.05 -13.47 8.91
CA VAL A 28 -9.39 -13.00 8.55
C VAL A 28 -10.07 -13.92 7.54
N ARG A 29 -11.24 -14.46 7.91
CA ARG A 29 -12.16 -15.09 6.95
C ARG A 29 -12.87 -14.01 6.14
N VAL A 30 -12.15 -13.42 5.19
CA VAL A 30 -12.79 -12.62 4.16
C VAL A 30 -13.35 -13.54 3.06
N GLY A 31 -14.60 -13.28 2.66
CA GLY A 31 -15.22 -13.95 1.52
C GLY A 31 -14.44 -13.74 0.21
N ALA A 32 -14.98 -14.19 -0.92
CA ALA A 32 -14.29 -14.15 -2.21
C ALA A 32 -13.72 -12.77 -2.56
N LEU A 33 -14.46 -11.69 -2.27
CA LEU A 33 -14.04 -10.31 -2.53
C LEU A 33 -12.74 -9.93 -1.82
N GLY A 34 -12.60 -10.26 -0.53
CA GLY A 34 -11.38 -9.92 0.20
C GLY A 34 -10.21 -10.81 -0.21
N ARG A 35 -10.43 -12.06 -0.62
CA ARG A 35 -9.35 -12.89 -1.20
C ARG A 35 -8.81 -12.31 -2.51
N TRP A 36 -9.69 -11.87 -3.40
CA TRP A 36 -9.29 -11.14 -4.60
C TRP A 36 -8.56 -9.85 -4.26
N GLY A 37 -9.08 -9.07 -3.30
CA GLY A 37 -8.43 -7.87 -2.81
C GLY A 37 -7.02 -8.14 -2.28
N PHE A 38 -6.84 -9.18 -1.47
CA PHE A 38 -5.53 -9.63 -0.99
C PHE A 38 -4.58 -10.02 -2.12
N GLY A 39 -5.05 -10.78 -3.11
CA GLY A 39 -4.25 -11.15 -4.28
C GLY A 39 -3.74 -9.92 -5.04
N LEU A 40 -4.59 -8.92 -5.23
CA LEU A 40 -4.22 -7.66 -5.87
C LEU A 40 -3.24 -6.82 -5.04
N VAL A 41 -3.38 -6.83 -3.71
CA VAL A 41 -2.42 -6.18 -2.80
C VAL A 41 -1.03 -6.79 -2.94
N VAL A 42 -0.95 -8.12 -2.91
CA VAL A 42 0.32 -8.85 -3.05
C VAL A 42 0.93 -8.61 -4.44
N ALA A 43 0.14 -8.73 -5.50
CA ALA A 43 0.62 -8.48 -6.87
C ALA A 43 1.12 -7.04 -7.05
N GLY A 44 0.37 -6.05 -6.55
CA GLY A 44 0.76 -4.65 -6.56
C GLY A 44 2.03 -4.38 -5.78
N LEU A 45 2.20 -4.99 -4.61
CA LEU A 45 3.42 -4.83 -3.81
C LEU A 45 4.65 -5.47 -4.48
N ILE A 46 4.50 -6.65 -5.08
CA ILE A 46 5.57 -7.27 -5.87
C ILE A 46 5.97 -6.33 -7.01
N ALA A 47 4.99 -5.81 -7.75
CA ALA A 47 5.23 -4.86 -8.83
C ALA A 47 5.92 -3.59 -8.31
N HIS A 48 5.49 -3.05 -7.16
CA HIS A 48 6.13 -1.90 -6.53
C HIS A 48 7.61 -2.18 -6.23
N LEU A 49 7.94 -3.28 -5.55
CA LEU A 49 9.32 -3.66 -5.21
C LEU A 49 10.18 -3.85 -6.47
N VAL A 50 9.64 -4.52 -7.50
CA VAL A 50 10.32 -4.69 -8.78
C VAL A 50 10.54 -3.34 -9.45
N GLY A 51 9.54 -2.45 -9.44
CA GLY A 51 9.63 -1.09 -10.00
C GLY A 51 10.68 -0.24 -9.30
N THR A 52 10.75 -0.32 -7.97
CA THR A 52 11.80 0.33 -7.16
C THR A 52 13.19 -0.19 -7.52
N VAL A 53 13.37 -1.52 -7.64
CA VAL A 53 14.65 -2.13 -8.03
C VAL A 53 15.04 -1.72 -9.44
N LEU A 54 14.11 -1.78 -10.40
CA LEU A 54 14.35 -1.34 -11.77
C LEU A 54 14.75 0.14 -11.83
N GLY A 55 14.07 1.01 -11.09
CA GLY A 55 14.43 2.43 -10.99
C GLY A 55 15.85 2.63 -10.47
N ALA A 56 16.28 1.82 -9.50
CA ALA A 56 17.62 1.87 -8.94
C ALA A 56 18.71 1.38 -9.88
N VAL A 57 18.46 0.27 -10.57
CA VAL A 57 19.36 -0.24 -11.58
C VAL A 57 19.47 0.75 -12.74
N GLY A 58 18.33 1.33 -13.18
CA GLY A 58 18.28 2.34 -14.24
C GLY A 58 19.16 3.56 -13.97
N ALA A 59 19.21 4.04 -12.73
CA ALA A 59 20.04 5.18 -12.35
C ALA A 59 21.55 4.93 -12.49
N GLY A 60 21.99 3.68 -12.51
CA GLY A 60 23.40 3.29 -12.66
C GLY A 60 23.83 2.93 -14.09
N LEU A 61 22.91 2.98 -15.06
CA LEU A 61 23.14 2.49 -16.42
C LEU A 61 23.45 3.60 -17.43
N ALA A 62 24.27 3.28 -18.45
CA ALA A 62 24.50 4.15 -19.60
C ALA A 62 23.21 4.38 -20.42
N SER A 63 23.17 5.46 -21.21
CA SER A 63 21.95 6.04 -21.81
C SER A 63 21.00 5.06 -22.51
N VAL A 64 21.52 4.10 -23.28
CA VAL A 64 20.68 3.12 -24.00
C VAL A 64 20.03 2.11 -23.06
N ALA A 65 20.76 1.63 -22.06
CA ALA A 65 20.23 0.70 -21.06
C ALA A 65 19.25 1.40 -20.10
N HIS A 66 19.41 2.71 -19.88
CA HIS A 66 18.45 3.53 -19.14
C HIS A 66 17.07 3.57 -19.83
N SER A 67 17.02 3.76 -21.15
CA SER A 67 15.77 3.78 -21.90
C SER A 67 15.01 2.45 -21.86
N VAL A 68 15.71 1.33 -21.96
CA VAL A 68 15.10 -0.02 -21.88
C VAL A 68 14.49 -0.25 -20.49
N VAL A 69 15.20 0.12 -19.42
CA VAL A 69 14.68 0.04 -18.06
C VAL A 69 13.49 0.98 -17.84
N GLY A 70 13.49 2.16 -18.47
CA GLY A 70 12.35 3.08 -18.47
C GLY A 70 11.08 2.46 -19.07
N VAL A 71 11.21 1.81 -20.24
CA VAL A 71 10.08 1.15 -20.92
C VAL A 71 9.49 0.00 -20.10
N VAL A 72 10.33 -0.78 -19.41
CA VAL A 72 9.88 -1.90 -18.57
C VAL A 72 9.33 -1.41 -17.22
N SER A 73 9.91 -0.36 -16.64
CA SER A 73 9.50 0.14 -15.34
C SER A 73 8.12 0.82 -15.36
N GLY A 74 7.74 1.47 -16.47
CA GLY A 74 6.42 2.10 -16.63
C GLY A 74 5.24 1.14 -16.36
N PRO A 75 5.13 0.01 -17.09
CA PRO A 75 4.11 -1.00 -16.84
C PRO A 75 4.16 -1.59 -15.43
N VAL A 76 5.36 -1.78 -14.88
CA VAL A 76 5.54 -2.29 -13.51
C VAL A 76 4.98 -1.30 -12.47
N TRP A 77 5.22 -0.01 -12.65
CA TRP A 77 4.61 1.04 -11.82
C TRP A 77 3.08 1.12 -11.99
N MET A 78 2.56 0.87 -13.20
CA MET A 78 1.11 0.76 -13.38
C MET A 78 0.53 -0.45 -12.63
N LEU A 79 1.21 -1.60 -12.65
CA LEU A 79 0.80 -2.77 -11.90
C LEU A 79 0.86 -2.55 -10.37
N ALA A 80 1.75 -1.69 -9.89
CA ALA A 80 1.78 -1.32 -8.46
C ALA A 80 0.43 -0.73 -7.98
N HIS A 81 -0.33 -0.09 -8.88
CA HIS A 81 -1.64 0.47 -8.54
C HIS A 81 -2.71 -0.58 -8.24
N LEU A 82 -2.49 -1.84 -8.64
CA LEU A 82 -3.34 -2.96 -8.20
C LEU A 82 -3.33 -3.08 -6.68
N GLY A 83 -2.25 -2.64 -6.02
CA GLY A 83 -2.15 -2.56 -4.57
C GLY A 83 -3.29 -1.73 -3.97
N TYR A 84 -3.51 -0.53 -4.50
CA TYR A 84 -4.55 0.38 -4.02
C TYR A 84 -5.94 -0.17 -4.25
N ILE A 85 -6.19 -0.72 -5.45
CA ILE A 85 -7.47 -1.34 -5.79
C ILE A 85 -7.75 -2.51 -4.85
N GLY A 86 -6.77 -3.39 -4.67
CA GLY A 86 -6.87 -4.52 -3.76
C GLY A 86 -7.13 -4.09 -2.32
N THR A 87 -6.47 -3.03 -1.86
CA THR A 87 -6.66 -2.46 -0.51
C THR A 87 -8.08 -1.93 -0.33
N THR A 88 -8.62 -1.23 -1.34
CA THR A 88 -10.02 -0.79 -1.36
C THR A 88 -10.98 -1.98 -1.30
N LEU A 89 -10.76 -3.04 -2.07
CA LEU A 89 -11.61 -4.25 -2.03
C LEU A 89 -11.56 -4.95 -0.67
N VAL A 90 -10.38 -5.03 -0.04
CA VAL A 90 -10.23 -5.55 1.33
C VAL A 90 -10.99 -4.66 2.32
N GLY A 91 -10.92 -3.34 2.19
CA GLY A 91 -11.68 -2.39 2.99
C GLY A 91 -13.19 -2.60 2.89
N ILE A 92 -13.72 -2.74 1.68
CA ILE A 92 -15.15 -3.03 1.43
C ILE A 92 -15.54 -4.36 2.07
N ALA A 93 -14.74 -5.41 1.86
CA ALA A 93 -14.99 -6.73 2.44
C ALA A 93 -14.97 -6.68 3.98
N ALA A 94 -14.00 -5.97 4.56
CA ALA A 94 -13.84 -5.83 5.99
C ALA A 94 -14.96 -5.02 6.64
N TRP A 95 -15.42 -3.95 5.97
CA TRP A 95 -16.58 -3.15 6.36
C TRP A 95 -17.85 -4.00 6.38
N ARG A 96 -18.12 -4.73 5.29
CA ARG A 96 -19.30 -5.61 5.17
C ARG A 96 -19.32 -6.72 6.21
N ALA A 97 -18.15 -7.25 6.55
CA ALA A 97 -18.00 -8.30 7.56
C ALA A 97 -17.96 -7.77 9.00
N GLY A 98 -17.95 -6.45 9.22
CA GLY A 98 -17.77 -5.86 10.56
C GLY A 98 -16.45 -6.26 11.23
N SER A 99 -15.44 -6.63 10.42
CA SER A 99 -14.27 -7.36 10.92
C SER A 99 -13.14 -6.45 11.42
N VAL A 100 -13.22 -5.15 11.15
CA VAL A 100 -12.29 -4.12 11.63
C VAL A 100 -13.09 -2.88 12.07
N PRO A 101 -12.51 -2.01 12.93
CA PRO A 101 -13.13 -0.74 13.28
C PRO A 101 -13.41 0.12 12.04
N ARG A 102 -14.54 0.84 12.07
CA ARG A 102 -14.99 1.69 10.96
C ARG A 102 -13.91 2.64 10.41
N PRO A 103 -13.12 3.35 11.24
CA PRO A 103 -12.07 4.23 10.71
C PRO A 103 -11.03 3.52 9.86
N VAL A 104 -10.65 2.29 10.24
CA VAL A 104 -9.68 1.47 9.51
C VAL A 104 -10.28 1.02 8.17
N ALA A 105 -11.53 0.59 8.17
CA ALA A 105 -12.21 0.20 6.94
C ALA A 105 -12.42 1.39 5.99
N VAL A 106 -12.75 2.58 6.50
CA VAL A 106 -12.82 3.80 5.67
C VAL A 106 -11.47 4.10 5.04
N ALA A 107 -10.38 4.08 5.83
CA ALA A 107 -9.04 4.34 5.33
C ALA A 107 -8.63 3.35 4.21
N LEU A 108 -8.96 2.06 4.37
CA LEU A 108 -8.77 1.05 3.34
C LEU A 108 -9.59 1.35 2.07
N ILE A 109 -10.88 1.69 2.23
CA ILE A 109 -11.78 1.96 1.10
C ILE A 109 -11.30 3.17 0.29
N THR A 110 -10.82 4.23 0.97
CA THR A 110 -10.39 5.47 0.33
C THR A 110 -9.04 5.36 -0.39
N CYS A 111 -8.32 4.26 -0.25
CA CYS A 111 -6.96 4.10 -0.78
C CYS A 111 -6.86 4.36 -2.30
N ALA A 112 -7.62 3.61 -3.13
CA ALA A 112 -7.63 3.85 -4.58
C ALA A 112 -8.21 5.23 -4.98
N PRO A 113 -9.34 5.70 -4.44
CA PRO A 113 -9.85 7.04 -4.72
C PRO A 113 -8.84 8.15 -4.44
N VAL A 114 -8.13 8.09 -3.31
CA VAL A 114 -7.13 9.09 -2.95
C VAL A 114 -5.95 9.08 -3.93
N VAL A 115 -5.49 7.91 -4.37
CA VAL A 115 -4.42 7.84 -5.38
C VAL A 115 -4.89 8.40 -6.73
N LEU A 116 -6.10 8.03 -7.17
CA LEU A 116 -6.67 8.48 -8.44
C LEU A 116 -6.89 9.99 -8.49
N VAL A 117 -7.09 10.66 -7.35
CA VAL A 117 -7.23 12.12 -7.29
C VAL A 117 -5.89 12.79 -6.99
N GLY A 118 -5.13 12.25 -6.04
CA GLY A 118 -3.90 12.84 -5.53
C GLY A 118 -2.74 12.81 -6.51
N VAL A 119 -2.58 11.74 -7.29
CA VAL A 119 -1.49 11.65 -8.29
C VAL A 119 -1.72 12.66 -9.43
N PRO A 120 -2.90 12.75 -10.08
CA PRO A 120 -3.15 13.78 -11.07
C PRO A 120 -3.07 15.20 -10.50
N ALA A 121 -3.55 15.43 -9.27
CA ALA A 121 -3.45 16.72 -8.61
C ALA A 121 -1.99 17.14 -8.35
N GLY A 122 -1.15 16.20 -7.90
CA GLY A 122 0.30 16.41 -7.76
C GLY A 122 0.96 16.78 -9.08
N LEU A 123 0.70 16.01 -10.14
CA LEU A 123 1.25 16.28 -11.47
C LEU A 123 0.78 17.62 -12.03
N ALA A 124 -0.48 18.00 -11.82
CA ALA A 124 -1.02 19.30 -12.23
C ALA A 124 -0.38 20.48 -11.48
N LEU A 125 0.11 20.26 -10.26
CA LEU A 125 0.83 21.26 -9.47
C LEU A 125 2.27 21.50 -9.96
N ALA A 126 2.84 20.61 -10.78
CA ALA A 126 4.24 20.73 -11.22
C ALA A 126 4.52 22.06 -11.93
N SER A 127 3.61 22.54 -12.77
CA SER A 127 3.74 23.81 -13.49
C SER A 127 3.50 25.05 -12.63
N ALA A 128 2.87 24.90 -11.46
CA ALA A 128 2.46 26.03 -10.60
C ALA A 128 3.28 26.16 -9.31
N ALA A 129 3.71 25.03 -8.72
CA ALA A 129 4.37 24.95 -7.42
C ALA A 129 5.76 24.29 -7.49
N GLY A 130 6.20 23.88 -8.69
CA GLY A 130 7.48 23.21 -8.91
C GLY A 130 7.44 21.71 -8.64
N THR A 131 8.46 21.01 -9.14
CA THR A 131 8.56 19.55 -9.10
C THR A 131 8.63 18.99 -7.68
N VAL A 132 9.28 19.68 -6.75
CA VAL A 132 9.40 19.23 -5.35
C VAL A 132 8.03 19.07 -4.67
N VAL A 133 7.12 20.03 -4.90
CA VAL A 133 5.77 19.99 -4.31
C VAL A 133 4.91 18.94 -5.02
N SER A 134 4.96 18.90 -6.36
CA SER A 134 4.31 17.86 -7.17
C SER A 134 4.69 16.45 -6.70
N ASP A 135 5.99 16.18 -6.58
CA ASP A 135 6.53 14.89 -6.20
C ASP A 135 6.15 14.52 -4.77
N SER A 136 6.14 15.50 -3.86
CA SER A 136 5.70 15.29 -2.48
C SER A 136 4.21 14.93 -2.38
N VAL A 137 3.35 15.61 -3.15
CA VAL A 137 1.91 15.34 -3.17
C VAL A 137 1.61 13.97 -3.78
N ALA A 138 2.25 13.64 -4.91
CA ALA A 138 2.14 12.32 -5.52
C ALA A 138 2.63 11.22 -4.57
N TRP A 139 3.77 11.43 -3.91
CA TRP A 139 4.33 10.48 -2.95
C TRP A 139 3.43 10.27 -1.72
N VAL A 140 2.86 11.34 -1.16
CA VAL A 140 1.92 11.22 -0.03
C VAL A 140 0.66 10.45 -0.46
N ALA A 141 0.17 10.70 -1.67
CA ALA A 141 -0.98 9.97 -2.19
C ALA A 141 -0.69 8.47 -2.35
N THR A 142 0.52 8.08 -2.77
CA THR A 142 0.87 6.69 -3.08
C THR A 142 1.43 5.91 -1.90
N GLU A 143 2.42 6.44 -1.19
CA GLU A 143 3.19 5.69 -0.19
C GLU A 143 2.57 5.73 1.20
N LEU A 144 2.05 6.89 1.61
CA LEU A 144 1.47 7.06 2.94
C LEU A 144 0.17 6.25 3.08
N GLN A 145 -0.62 6.20 2.01
CA GLN A 145 -1.88 5.43 1.94
C GLN A 145 -1.63 3.92 1.98
N PHE A 146 -0.63 3.43 1.25
CA PHE A 146 -0.31 1.99 1.24
C PHE A 146 0.31 1.60 2.59
N GLY A 147 1.37 2.31 2.99
CA GLY A 147 2.14 2.18 4.24
C GLY A 147 1.30 2.15 5.52
N LEU A 148 0.66 3.28 5.78
CA LEU A 148 0.06 3.57 7.09
C LEU A 148 -1.20 2.75 7.31
N VAL A 149 -2.00 2.52 6.27
CA VAL A 149 -3.29 1.83 6.39
C VAL A 149 -3.10 0.36 6.75
N TRP A 150 -2.16 -0.34 6.11
CA TRP A 150 -1.87 -1.74 6.44
C TRP A 150 -1.24 -1.90 7.82
N LEU A 151 -0.39 -0.96 8.24
CA LEU A 151 0.17 -0.94 9.59
C LEU A 151 -0.93 -0.75 10.65
N LEU A 152 -1.89 0.16 10.41
CA LEU A 152 -3.06 0.37 11.27
C LEU A 152 -3.93 -0.90 11.36
N VAL A 153 -4.14 -1.60 10.25
CA VAL A 153 -4.90 -2.87 10.28
C VAL A 153 -4.19 -3.92 11.15
N GLY A 154 -2.87 -4.05 10.99
CA GLY A 154 -2.06 -4.99 11.77
C GLY A 154 -2.11 -4.68 13.27
N VAL A 155 -1.92 -3.43 13.66
CA VAL A 155 -1.96 -2.99 15.07
C VAL A 155 -3.32 -3.26 15.71
N VAL A 156 -4.40 -2.99 14.99
CA VAL A 156 -5.76 -3.18 15.50
C VAL A 156 -6.11 -4.66 15.70
N ARG A 157 -5.58 -5.55 14.84
CA ARG A 157 -5.79 -7.01 14.92
C ARG A 157 -4.90 -7.69 15.96
N SER A 158 -3.72 -7.13 16.24
CA SER A 158 -2.77 -7.66 17.23
C SER A 158 -3.13 -7.30 18.68
N ARG A 159 -4.15 -6.47 18.92
CA ARG A 159 -4.62 -6.23 20.29
C ARG A 159 -5.34 -7.49 20.79
N PRO A 160 -4.90 -8.09 21.90
CA PRO A 160 -5.67 -9.11 22.59
C PRO A 160 -7.03 -8.51 22.96
N THR A 161 -8.11 -9.26 22.79
CA THR A 161 -9.41 -8.91 23.35
C THR A 161 -9.29 -8.88 24.87
N VAL A 162 -8.99 -7.71 25.43
CA VAL A 162 -9.12 -7.45 26.87
C VAL A 162 -10.62 -7.45 27.16
N GLY A 163 -11.12 -8.60 27.61
CA GLY A 163 -12.53 -8.83 27.85
C GLY A 163 -12.99 -10.22 27.48
N SER A 164 -12.30 -11.27 27.96
CA SER A 164 -13.04 -12.47 28.31
C SER A 164 -13.80 -12.11 29.59
N PRO A 165 -15.13 -12.11 29.63
CA PRO A 165 -15.83 -12.04 30.91
C PRO A 165 -15.28 -13.16 31.78
N ALA A 166 -14.86 -12.81 32.99
CA ALA A 166 -14.47 -13.79 33.99
C ALA A 166 -15.60 -14.82 34.08
N GLU A 167 -15.25 -16.10 33.92
CA GLU A 167 -16.12 -17.19 34.35
C GLU A 167 -16.49 -16.90 35.79
N VAL A 168 -17.75 -16.56 36.03
CA VAL A 168 -18.31 -16.51 37.37
C VAL A 168 -18.26 -17.95 37.88
N PRO A 169 -17.52 -18.25 38.97
CA PRO A 169 -17.57 -19.58 39.54
C PRO A 169 -19.01 -19.80 40.01
N VAL A 170 -19.67 -20.80 39.42
CA VAL A 170 -20.87 -21.37 40.01
C VAL A 170 -20.39 -22.23 41.17
N GLY A 171 -20.43 -21.66 42.37
CA GLY A 171 -20.08 -22.31 43.64
C GLY A 171 -20.74 -21.58 44.80
#